data_AF-V8B6K8-F1
#
_entry.id   AF-V8B6K8-F1
#
_cell.length_a   1.000
_cell.length_b   1.000
_cell.length_c   1.000
_cell.angle_alpha   90.00
_cell.angle_beta   90.00
_cell.angle_gamma   90.00
#
_symmetry.space_group_name_H-M   'P 1'
#
loop_
_entity.id
_entity.type
_entity.pdbx_description
1 polymer ?
#
loop_
_entity_poly.entity_id
_entity_poly.type
_entity_poly.pdbx_seq_one_letter_code
_entity_poly.pdbx_strand_id
1 'polypeptide(L)'
;MDFKEKLKNWDKNVSDYNPWKNNKGIRLINEFLECLTKPNNEFSWIEPNRKKYKPATRYIIPTHVQGDYENANLYICLFNPGVAKAVWDLDKINFNSFVKSAQKEKYIKRMFQGSETWEEDDVIKKIVQNENIIDQEIKIIYNNFEKRPNFKELKQFINSECYYIRKYYAELLGKNRPENLLVDKAVAFLVENLDWENKEKYLKLDICNLELVPFASLNKKDIKLSDVDEKFTNFTVSIILKRISNYLKNGGEKPVFVFRSRNEWFERINIFINSEFGMKETFDIENSELIDYFYEFSSQNAVLSRNNILKARRKIREDEFNSDFLSLFK
;
A
#
# COMPACT_ATOMS: atom_id res chain seq x y z
N MET A 1 -21.53 -5.68 26.32
CA MET A 1 -20.66 -6.41 25.39
C MET A 1 -19.36 -5.64 25.27
N ASP A 2 -18.25 -6.28 25.62
CA ASP A 2 -16.93 -5.68 25.41
C ASP A 2 -16.65 -5.45 23.92
N PHE A 3 -15.64 -4.64 23.60
CA PHE A 3 -15.35 -4.28 22.21
C PHE A 3 -14.92 -5.48 21.37
N LYS A 4 -14.17 -6.44 21.94
CA LYS A 4 -13.70 -7.61 21.21
C LYS A 4 -14.86 -8.48 20.74
N GLU A 5 -15.88 -8.66 21.57
CA GLU A 5 -17.09 -9.38 21.20
C GLU A 5 -17.94 -8.59 20.18
N LYS A 6 -17.98 -7.25 20.27
CA LYS A 6 -18.55 -6.40 19.21
C LYS A 6 -17.84 -6.58 17.87
N LEU A 7 -16.52 -6.54 17.87
CA LEU A 7 -15.71 -6.72 16.66
C LEU A 7 -15.85 -8.13 16.10
N LYS A 8 -15.82 -9.15 16.97
CA LYS A 8 -16.06 -10.54 16.59
C LYS A 8 -17.44 -10.74 16.02
N ASN A 9 -18.45 -9.95 16.35
CA ASN A 9 -19.79 -10.07 15.76
C ASN A 9 -20.05 -9.06 14.62
N TRP A 10 -19.04 -8.30 14.20
CA TRP A 10 -19.19 -7.31 13.13
C TRP A 10 -19.40 -7.99 11.77
N ASP A 11 -20.61 -7.86 11.22
CA ASP A 11 -21.10 -8.55 10.04
C ASP A 11 -21.02 -7.72 8.75
N LYS A 12 -20.66 -6.42 8.86
CA LYS A 12 -20.50 -5.52 7.72
C LYS A 12 -19.53 -6.03 6.67
N ASN A 13 -19.79 -5.70 5.41
CA ASN A 13 -18.88 -6.01 4.31
C ASN A 13 -17.93 -4.82 4.08
N VAL A 14 -16.65 -5.11 3.87
CA VAL A 14 -15.62 -4.10 3.54
C VAL A 14 -16.00 -3.35 2.25
N SER A 15 -16.68 -4.03 1.31
CA SER A 15 -17.18 -3.41 0.08
C SER A 15 -18.08 -2.20 0.34
N ASP A 16 -18.82 -2.19 1.45
CA ASP A 16 -19.75 -1.13 1.81
C ASP A 16 -19.01 0.18 2.14
N TYR A 17 -17.74 0.07 2.54
CA TYR A 17 -16.86 1.19 2.84
C TYR A 17 -16.01 1.62 1.64
N ASN A 18 -16.06 0.92 0.49
CA ASN A 18 -15.22 1.24 -0.66
C ASN A 18 -15.64 2.57 -1.31
N PRO A 19 -14.82 3.64 -1.20
CA PRO A 19 -15.21 4.96 -1.66
C PRO A 19 -15.25 5.05 -3.19
N TRP A 20 -14.57 4.13 -3.88
CA TRP A 20 -14.44 4.11 -5.33
C TRP A 20 -15.65 3.48 -6.02
N LYS A 21 -16.47 2.74 -5.28
CA LYS A 21 -17.68 2.09 -5.79
C LYS A 21 -18.98 2.84 -5.46
N ASN A 22 -18.89 3.95 -4.72
CA ASN A 22 -20.05 4.79 -4.44
C ASN A 22 -20.23 5.88 -5.52
N ASN A 23 -21.39 6.54 -5.53
CA ASN A 23 -21.72 7.57 -6.53
C ASN A 23 -20.66 8.69 -6.67
N LYS A 24 -20.01 9.10 -5.57
CA LYS A 24 -18.96 10.13 -5.59
C LYS A 24 -17.66 9.58 -6.21
N GLY A 25 -17.26 8.36 -5.86
CA GLY A 25 -16.09 7.70 -6.42
C GLY A 25 -16.24 7.44 -7.91
N ILE A 26 -17.37 6.87 -8.33
CA ILE A 26 -17.70 6.62 -9.74
C ILE A 26 -17.70 7.93 -10.55
N ARG A 27 -18.28 9.01 -10.01
CA ARG A 27 -18.21 10.32 -10.66
C ARG A 27 -16.76 10.81 -10.83
N LEU A 28 -15.90 10.67 -9.81
CA LEU A 28 -14.49 11.06 -9.93
C LEU A 28 -13.74 10.22 -10.97
N ILE A 29 -14.04 8.93 -11.05
CA ILE A 29 -13.46 8.02 -12.05
C ILE A 29 -13.90 8.43 -13.46
N ASN A 30 -15.18 8.75 -13.67
CA ASN A 30 -15.67 9.21 -14.97
C ASN A 30 -15.05 10.55 -15.37
N GLU A 31 -14.94 11.50 -14.44
CA GLU A 31 -14.21 12.75 -14.70
C GLU A 31 -12.75 12.49 -15.09
N PHE A 32 -12.08 11.53 -14.45
CA PHE A 32 -10.72 11.12 -14.82
C PHE A 32 -10.65 10.50 -16.22
N LEU A 33 -11.56 9.59 -16.55
CA LEU A 33 -11.61 8.93 -17.87
C LEU A 33 -11.84 9.97 -18.99
N GLU A 34 -12.70 10.98 -18.75
CA GLU A 34 -12.86 12.09 -19.68
C GLU A 34 -11.56 12.88 -19.89
N CYS A 35 -10.75 13.06 -18.84
CA CYS A 35 -9.46 13.74 -18.94
C CYS A 35 -8.42 12.98 -19.77
N LEU A 36 -8.53 11.65 -19.88
CA LEU A 36 -7.65 10.86 -20.75
C LEU A 36 -7.84 11.25 -22.22
N THR A 37 -9.05 11.64 -22.62
CA THR A 37 -9.39 11.98 -24.01
C THR A 37 -9.40 13.49 -24.30
N LYS A 38 -9.62 14.33 -23.29
CA LYS A 38 -9.75 15.79 -23.44
C LYS A 38 -8.82 16.56 -22.49
N PRO A 39 -8.14 17.62 -22.95
CA PRO A 39 -7.35 18.50 -22.09
C PRO A 39 -8.16 19.06 -20.92
N ASN A 40 -7.70 18.79 -19.69
CA ASN A 40 -8.34 19.29 -18.47
C ASN A 40 -7.28 19.80 -17.47
N ASN A 41 -7.50 21.02 -16.97
CA ASN A 41 -6.63 21.69 -16.00
C ASN A 41 -7.25 21.76 -14.60
N GLU A 42 -8.45 21.24 -14.41
CA GLU A 42 -9.27 21.41 -13.22
C GLU A 42 -9.46 20.11 -12.44
N PHE A 43 -9.32 18.95 -13.09
CA PHE A 43 -9.46 17.65 -12.45
C PHE A 43 -8.57 17.49 -11.21
N SER A 44 -9.07 16.76 -10.24
CA SER A 44 -8.35 16.32 -9.05
C SER A 44 -9.12 15.18 -8.40
N TRP A 45 -8.40 14.22 -7.85
CA TRP A 45 -9.01 13.17 -7.02
C TRP A 45 -9.50 13.66 -5.65
N ILE A 46 -9.07 14.86 -5.21
CA ILE A 46 -9.34 15.39 -3.86
C ILE A 46 -10.37 16.52 -3.94
N GLU A 47 -11.62 16.21 -3.61
CA GLU A 47 -12.72 17.17 -3.48
C GLU A 47 -12.91 17.65 -2.03
N PRO A 48 -13.15 18.96 -1.80
CA PRO A 48 -13.31 20.05 -2.77
C PRO A 48 -11.99 20.74 -3.18
N ASN A 49 -10.84 20.21 -2.75
CA ASN A 49 -9.51 20.82 -2.86
C ASN A 49 -8.89 20.74 -4.28
N ARG A 50 -9.70 20.84 -5.35
CA ARG A 50 -9.29 20.48 -6.73
C ARG A 50 -7.99 21.13 -7.18
N LYS A 51 -7.92 22.47 -7.11
CA LYS A 51 -6.76 23.27 -7.58
C LYS A 51 -5.72 23.54 -6.50
N LYS A 52 -5.94 23.10 -5.27
CA LYS A 52 -5.04 23.35 -4.12
C LYS A 52 -3.70 22.61 -4.27
N TYR A 53 -3.71 21.47 -4.98
CA TYR A 53 -2.57 20.56 -5.04
C TYR A 53 -1.78 20.64 -6.35
N LYS A 54 -0.55 20.11 -6.30
CA LYS A 54 0.28 19.96 -7.50
C LYS A 54 -0.29 18.92 -8.47
N PRO A 55 0.06 19.00 -9.77
CA PRO A 55 -0.37 18.03 -10.79
C PRO A 55 -0.16 16.56 -10.38
N ALA A 56 0.96 16.23 -9.74
CA ALA A 56 1.23 14.87 -9.29
C ALA A 56 0.14 14.31 -8.35
N THR A 57 -0.30 15.08 -7.35
CA THR A 57 -1.37 14.69 -6.44
C THR A 57 -2.74 14.64 -7.13
N ARG A 58 -2.94 15.52 -8.11
CA ARG A 58 -4.23 15.68 -8.79
C ARG A 58 -4.48 14.66 -9.88
N TYR A 59 -3.44 14.26 -10.61
CA TYR A 59 -3.58 13.54 -11.88
C TYR A 59 -3.07 12.11 -11.83
N ILE A 60 -2.15 11.76 -10.91
CA ILE A 60 -1.73 10.37 -10.73
C ILE A 60 -2.89 9.58 -10.15
N ILE A 61 -3.12 8.39 -10.70
CA ILE A 61 -4.16 7.46 -10.24
C ILE A 61 -3.90 7.13 -8.75
N PRO A 62 -4.91 7.24 -7.87
CA PRO A 62 -4.77 6.92 -6.47
C PRO A 62 -4.26 5.49 -6.29
N THR A 63 -3.45 5.25 -5.26
CA THR A 63 -3.05 3.90 -4.86
C THR A 63 -3.56 3.71 -3.46
N HIS A 64 -4.62 2.91 -3.28
CA HIS A 64 -5.28 2.73 -1.99
C HIS A 64 -4.92 1.39 -1.36
N VAL A 65 -4.91 0.33 -2.18
CA VAL A 65 -4.65 -1.05 -1.77
C VAL A 65 -3.80 -1.75 -2.82
N GLN A 66 -2.76 -2.48 -2.40
CA GLN A 66 -1.93 -3.32 -3.26
C GLN A 66 -1.67 -4.68 -2.60
N GLY A 67 -2.47 -5.67 -2.99
CA GLY A 67 -2.50 -7.02 -2.44
C GLY A 67 -3.92 -7.49 -2.19
N ASP A 68 -4.09 -8.79 -1.99
CA ASP A 68 -5.37 -9.38 -1.58
C ASP A 68 -5.68 -8.96 -0.14
N TYR A 69 -6.42 -7.86 0.01
CA TYR A 69 -6.71 -7.31 1.32
C TYR A 69 -7.66 -8.18 2.15
N GLU A 70 -8.34 -9.17 1.55
CA GLU A 70 -9.27 -10.06 2.23
C GLU A 70 -8.55 -11.24 2.88
N ASN A 71 -7.47 -11.72 2.24
CA ASN A 71 -6.77 -12.94 2.63
C ASN A 71 -5.33 -12.73 3.09
N ALA A 72 -4.70 -11.58 2.81
CA ALA A 72 -3.33 -11.33 3.24
C ALA A 72 -3.13 -11.49 4.76
N ASN A 73 -1.91 -11.83 5.13
CA ASN A 73 -1.49 -12.00 6.52
C ASN A 73 -0.64 -10.84 7.01
N LEU A 74 0.16 -10.23 6.12
CA LEU A 74 0.97 -9.06 6.46
C LEU A 74 0.48 -7.82 5.74
N TYR A 75 0.15 -6.80 6.51
CA TYR A 75 -0.31 -5.52 6.03
C TYR A 75 0.73 -4.44 6.32
N ILE A 76 1.20 -3.76 5.26
CA ILE A 76 2.03 -2.57 5.42
C ILE A 76 1.14 -1.35 5.28
N CYS A 77 0.87 -0.72 6.43
CA CYS A 77 -0.01 0.43 6.55
C CYS A 77 0.80 1.72 6.37
N LEU A 78 0.79 2.26 5.16
CA LEU A 78 1.51 3.46 4.76
C LEU A 78 0.61 4.70 4.91
N PHE A 79 1.22 5.89 4.87
CA PHE A 79 0.44 7.13 4.97
C PHE A 79 -0.11 7.55 3.61
N ASN A 80 0.76 7.71 2.62
CA ASN A 80 0.36 8.04 1.26
C ASN A 80 1.44 7.58 0.24
N PRO A 81 1.07 7.37 -1.03
CA PRO A 81 2.04 6.97 -2.06
C PRO A 81 3.02 8.11 -2.37
N GLY A 82 4.32 7.81 -2.27
CA GLY A 82 5.39 8.76 -2.59
C GLY A 82 5.63 8.89 -4.09
N VAL A 83 6.02 10.08 -4.56
CA VAL A 83 6.46 10.31 -5.95
C VAL A 83 7.86 10.87 -6.05
N ALA A 84 8.55 10.52 -7.15
CA ALA A 84 9.86 11.06 -7.47
C ALA A 84 9.81 12.58 -7.64
N LYS A 85 10.89 13.27 -7.23
CA LYS A 85 11.00 14.73 -7.35
C LYS A 85 10.83 15.21 -8.80
N ALA A 86 11.35 14.47 -9.78
CA ALA A 86 11.20 14.79 -11.19
C ALA A 86 9.73 14.86 -11.64
N VAL A 87 8.86 13.98 -11.10
CA VAL A 87 7.41 14.00 -11.36
C VAL A 87 6.71 15.09 -10.56
N TRP A 88 7.13 15.31 -9.31
CA TRP A 88 6.59 16.35 -8.43
C TRP A 88 6.81 17.77 -8.95
N ASP A 89 7.91 17.98 -9.68
CA ASP A 89 8.29 19.27 -10.25
C ASP A 89 7.63 19.54 -11.62
N LEU A 90 6.89 18.58 -12.17
CA LEU A 90 6.02 18.79 -13.32
C LEU A 90 4.86 19.71 -12.92
N ASP A 91 5.01 21.01 -13.12
CA ASP A 91 4.06 22.04 -12.70
C ASP A 91 3.46 22.79 -13.90
N LYS A 92 2.28 23.40 -13.70
CA LYS A 92 1.57 24.26 -14.68
C LYS A 92 1.29 23.62 -16.05
N ILE A 93 1.14 22.31 -16.10
CA ILE A 93 0.80 21.56 -17.30
C ILE A 93 -0.59 20.94 -17.18
N ASN A 94 -1.30 20.81 -18.31
CA ASN A 94 -2.59 20.12 -18.36
C ASN A 94 -2.43 18.62 -18.10
N PHE A 95 -3.55 17.95 -17.79
CA PHE A 95 -3.56 16.52 -17.48
C PHE A 95 -2.79 15.67 -18.50
N ASN A 96 -3.09 15.80 -19.80
CA ASN A 96 -2.45 14.97 -20.85
C ASN A 96 -0.94 15.22 -20.94
N SER A 97 -0.51 16.47 -20.80
CA SER A 97 0.90 16.85 -20.82
C SER A 97 1.64 16.35 -19.58
N PHE A 98 0.96 16.36 -18.43
CA PHE A 98 1.45 15.74 -17.20
C PHE A 98 1.64 14.25 -17.38
N VAL A 99 0.60 13.52 -17.80
CA VAL A 99 0.66 12.06 -17.98
C VAL A 99 1.80 11.69 -18.95
N LYS A 100 1.87 12.34 -20.12
CA LYS A 100 2.93 12.10 -21.11
C LYS A 100 4.34 12.32 -20.54
N SER A 101 4.52 13.33 -19.68
CA SER A 101 5.82 13.63 -19.08
C SER A 101 6.15 12.69 -17.91
N ALA A 102 5.17 12.38 -17.07
CA ALA A 102 5.33 11.53 -15.89
C ALA A 102 5.56 10.06 -16.26
N GLN A 103 5.00 9.59 -17.38
CA GLN A 103 5.24 8.24 -17.93
C GLN A 103 6.69 7.98 -18.38
N LYS A 104 7.60 8.98 -18.32
CA LYS A 104 9.04 8.72 -18.42
C LYS A 104 9.57 7.90 -17.23
N GLU A 105 8.93 8.02 -16.07
CA GLU A 105 9.17 7.14 -14.92
C GLU A 105 8.47 5.80 -15.14
N LYS A 106 9.22 4.68 -15.04
CA LYS A 106 8.68 3.34 -15.36
C LYS A 106 7.49 2.96 -14.48
N TYR A 107 7.53 3.31 -13.20
CA TYR A 107 6.43 3.05 -12.27
C TYR A 107 5.14 3.74 -12.70
N ILE A 108 5.21 5.03 -13.06
CA ILE A 108 4.05 5.79 -13.54
C ILE A 108 3.60 5.28 -14.92
N LYS A 109 4.53 4.97 -15.82
CA LYS A 109 4.23 4.37 -17.13
C LYS A 109 3.32 3.15 -16.99
N ARG A 110 3.63 2.27 -16.04
CA ARG A 110 2.84 1.06 -15.76
C ARG A 110 1.46 1.37 -15.20
N MET A 111 1.35 2.38 -14.34
CA MET A 111 0.06 2.78 -13.79
C MET A 111 -0.93 3.12 -14.90
N PHE A 112 -0.47 3.81 -15.95
CA PHE A 112 -1.26 4.23 -17.12
C PHE A 112 -1.24 3.26 -18.31
N GLN A 113 -0.65 2.07 -18.16
CA GLN A 113 -0.60 1.11 -19.26
C GLN A 113 -2.01 0.63 -19.64
N GLY A 114 -2.36 0.78 -20.92
CA GLY A 114 -3.66 0.40 -21.46
C GLY A 114 -4.77 1.43 -21.26
N SER A 115 -4.44 2.66 -20.83
CA SER A 115 -5.44 3.68 -20.49
C SER A 115 -6.31 4.17 -21.65
N GLU A 116 -5.96 3.83 -22.90
CA GLU A 116 -6.71 4.16 -24.10
C GLU A 116 -8.10 3.50 -24.15
N THR A 117 -8.28 2.38 -23.43
CA THR A 117 -9.50 1.55 -23.48
C THR A 117 -10.05 1.24 -22.09
N TRP A 118 -9.70 2.05 -21.09
CA TRP A 118 -10.16 1.80 -19.73
C TRP A 118 -11.62 2.19 -19.55
N GLU A 119 -12.33 1.34 -18.84
CA GLU A 119 -13.63 1.63 -18.26
C GLU A 119 -13.50 1.85 -16.74
N GLU A 120 -14.61 2.17 -16.07
CA GLU A 120 -14.65 2.44 -14.63
C GLU A 120 -13.95 1.33 -13.80
N ASP A 121 -14.25 0.07 -14.10
CA ASP A 121 -13.71 -1.09 -13.39
C ASP A 121 -12.18 -1.23 -13.54
N ASP A 122 -11.60 -0.80 -14.68
CA ASP A 122 -10.16 -0.84 -14.88
C ASP A 122 -9.46 0.16 -13.96
N VAL A 123 -10.03 1.37 -13.83
CA VAL A 123 -9.52 2.39 -12.91
C VAL A 123 -9.63 1.92 -11.46
N ILE A 124 -10.76 1.30 -11.07
CA ILE A 124 -10.92 0.72 -9.73
C ILE A 124 -9.85 -0.35 -9.48
N LYS A 125 -9.58 -1.24 -10.44
CA LYS A 125 -8.53 -2.25 -10.34
C LYS A 125 -7.12 -1.67 -10.26
N LYS A 126 -6.88 -0.44 -10.75
CA LYS A 126 -5.61 0.28 -10.55
C LYS A 126 -5.52 0.91 -9.16
N ILE A 127 -6.63 1.33 -8.58
CA ILE A 127 -6.65 1.96 -7.25
C ILE A 127 -6.64 0.92 -6.12
N VAL A 128 -7.38 -0.18 -6.30
CA VAL A 128 -7.49 -1.33 -5.40
C VAL A 128 -6.99 -2.54 -6.17
N GLN A 129 -5.69 -2.79 -6.08
CA GLN A 129 -4.99 -3.85 -6.81
C GLN A 129 -4.96 -5.12 -5.97
N ASN A 130 -5.41 -6.24 -6.52
CA ASN A 130 -5.30 -7.54 -5.86
C ASN A 130 -3.85 -8.08 -5.87
N GLU A 131 -3.04 -7.65 -6.84
CA GLU A 131 -1.64 -8.05 -6.93
C GLU A 131 -0.81 -7.29 -5.89
N ASN A 132 -0.04 -8.01 -5.07
CA ASN A 132 0.83 -7.41 -4.07
C ASN A 132 2.01 -6.65 -4.72
N ILE A 133 2.64 -5.77 -3.95
CA ILE A 133 3.67 -4.88 -4.48
C ILE A 133 4.97 -5.58 -4.91
N ILE A 134 5.30 -6.73 -4.32
CA ILE A 134 6.51 -7.49 -4.66
C ILE A 134 6.30 -8.18 -6.00
N ASP A 135 5.15 -8.82 -6.20
CA ASP A 135 4.75 -9.45 -7.47
C ASP A 135 4.79 -8.45 -8.61
N GLN A 136 4.24 -7.26 -8.35
CA GLN A 136 4.29 -6.12 -9.25
C GLN A 136 5.73 -5.73 -9.66
N GLU A 137 6.69 -5.69 -8.73
CA GLU A 137 8.10 -5.39 -9.02
C GLU A 137 8.82 -6.57 -9.70
N ILE A 138 8.46 -7.81 -9.37
CA ILE A 138 8.96 -9.02 -10.04
C ILE A 138 8.51 -9.07 -11.50
N LYS A 139 7.25 -8.73 -11.81
CA LYS A 139 6.79 -8.60 -13.20
C LYS A 139 7.58 -7.54 -13.96
N ILE A 140 7.97 -6.44 -13.32
CA ILE A 140 8.83 -5.43 -13.94
C ILE A 140 10.22 -6.02 -14.25
N ILE A 141 10.79 -6.82 -13.34
CA ILE A 141 12.04 -7.56 -13.61
C ILE A 141 11.86 -8.48 -14.83
N TYR A 142 10.83 -9.32 -14.85
CA TYR A 142 10.58 -10.26 -15.96
C TYR A 142 10.31 -9.59 -17.31
N ASN A 143 9.74 -8.39 -17.32
CA ASN A 143 9.49 -7.63 -18.55
C ASN A 143 10.73 -6.88 -19.04
N ASN A 144 11.72 -6.63 -18.17
CA ASN A 144 12.94 -5.91 -18.52
C ASN A 144 14.04 -6.83 -19.06
N PHE A 145 14.04 -8.10 -18.68
CA PHE A 145 15.08 -9.06 -19.06
C PHE A 145 14.50 -10.19 -19.90
N GLU A 146 15.09 -10.42 -21.08
CA GLU A 146 14.71 -11.55 -21.96
C GLU A 146 15.15 -12.90 -21.40
N LYS A 147 16.26 -12.92 -20.67
CA LYS A 147 16.85 -14.09 -20.02
C LYS A 147 17.23 -13.76 -18.57
N ARG A 148 17.47 -14.78 -17.76
CA ARG A 148 17.92 -14.63 -16.37
C ARG A 148 19.12 -13.66 -16.28
N PRO A 149 18.99 -12.50 -15.62
CA PRO A 149 20.09 -11.57 -15.43
C PRO A 149 21.08 -12.14 -14.43
N ASN A 150 22.35 -11.77 -14.58
CA ASN A 150 23.33 -12.04 -13.53
C ASN A 150 23.14 -11.09 -12.34
N PHE A 151 23.83 -11.39 -11.23
CA PHE A 151 23.75 -10.60 -10.00
C PHE A 151 23.97 -9.10 -10.21
N LYS A 152 24.96 -8.72 -11.03
CA LYS A 152 25.31 -7.31 -11.27
C LYS A 152 24.19 -6.58 -12.01
N GLU A 153 23.64 -7.20 -13.05
CA GLU A 153 22.53 -6.66 -13.84
C GLU A 153 21.28 -6.50 -12.98
N LEU A 154 20.89 -7.53 -12.22
CA LEU A 154 19.71 -7.48 -11.36
C LEU A 154 19.88 -6.47 -10.23
N LYS A 155 21.07 -6.39 -9.61
CA LYS A 155 21.38 -5.39 -8.57
C LYS A 155 21.24 -3.97 -9.09
N GLN A 156 21.75 -3.68 -10.29
CA GLN A 156 21.61 -2.36 -10.89
C GLN A 156 20.13 -2.02 -11.09
N PHE A 157 19.37 -2.98 -11.64
CA PHE A 157 17.94 -2.80 -11.91
C PHE A 157 17.10 -2.61 -10.64
N ILE A 158 17.29 -3.44 -9.61
CA ILE A 158 16.57 -3.32 -8.34
C ILE A 158 16.86 -1.98 -7.66
N ASN A 159 18.09 -1.47 -7.77
CA ASN A 159 18.43 -0.17 -7.19
C ASN A 159 17.73 1.01 -7.87
N SER A 160 17.45 0.91 -9.17
CA SER A 160 16.76 1.96 -9.92
C SER A 160 15.23 1.81 -9.94
N GLU A 161 14.71 0.59 -10.07
CA GLU A 161 13.30 0.36 -10.45
C GLU A 161 12.44 -0.33 -9.39
N CYS A 162 13.04 -1.05 -8.43
CA CYS A 162 12.32 -1.87 -7.45
C CYS A 162 12.38 -1.23 -6.07
N TYR A 163 11.61 -0.16 -5.88
CA TYR A 163 11.60 0.63 -4.66
C TYR A 163 11.23 -0.19 -3.43
N TYR A 164 10.18 -1.01 -3.50
CA TYR A 164 9.66 -1.75 -2.35
C TYR A 164 10.54 -2.94 -1.97
N ILE A 165 11.00 -3.73 -2.94
CA ILE A 165 11.98 -4.79 -2.71
C ILE A 165 13.20 -4.22 -1.99
N ARG A 166 13.73 -3.09 -2.47
CA ARG A 166 14.93 -2.47 -1.89
C ARG A 166 14.71 -1.81 -0.53
N LYS A 167 13.60 -1.07 -0.35
CA LYS A 167 13.38 -0.21 0.82
C LYS A 167 12.62 -0.89 1.95
N TYR A 168 11.83 -1.90 1.65
CA TYR A 168 10.96 -2.56 2.63
C TYR A 168 11.35 -4.01 2.81
N TYR A 169 11.43 -4.78 1.73
CA TYR A 169 11.43 -6.24 1.82
C TYR A 169 12.81 -6.91 1.73
N ALA A 170 13.87 -6.12 1.55
CA ALA A 170 15.21 -6.67 1.30
C ALA A 170 15.69 -7.62 2.40
N GLU A 171 15.41 -7.32 3.67
CA GLU A 171 15.77 -8.20 4.78
C GLU A 171 14.95 -9.49 4.82
N LEU A 172 13.65 -9.42 4.50
CA LEU A 172 12.78 -10.59 4.49
C LEU A 172 13.13 -11.54 3.35
N LEU A 173 13.31 -11.02 2.14
CA LEU A 173 13.71 -11.79 0.96
C LEU A 173 15.10 -12.43 1.15
N GLY A 174 16.03 -11.69 1.74
CA GLY A 174 17.43 -12.08 1.86
C GLY A 174 17.83 -12.67 3.21
N LYS A 175 16.89 -13.04 4.09
CA LYS A 175 17.24 -13.48 5.45
C LYS A 175 18.19 -14.68 5.40
N ASN A 176 19.18 -14.68 6.30
CA ASN A 176 20.22 -15.72 6.42
C ASN A 176 21.18 -15.86 5.23
N ARG A 177 21.10 -14.96 4.25
CA ARG A 177 22.07 -14.91 3.16
C ARG A 177 23.41 -14.29 3.60
N PRO A 178 24.54 -14.74 3.03
CA PRO A 178 25.88 -14.38 3.48
C PRO A 178 26.32 -12.96 3.06
N GLU A 179 25.65 -12.31 2.11
CA GLU A 179 26.04 -10.98 1.63
C GLU A 179 25.96 -9.92 2.73
N ASN A 180 26.82 -8.92 2.69
CA ASN A 180 26.86 -7.92 3.77
C ASN A 180 25.69 -6.92 3.71
N LEU A 181 25.30 -6.49 2.51
CA LEU A 181 24.25 -5.48 2.32
C LEU A 181 22.88 -6.14 2.15
N LEU A 182 21.84 -5.59 2.79
CA LEU A 182 20.46 -6.12 2.69
C LEU A 182 19.98 -6.26 1.24
N VAL A 183 20.25 -5.25 0.40
CA VAL A 183 19.87 -5.30 -1.02
C VAL A 183 20.62 -6.41 -1.76
N ASP A 184 21.87 -6.71 -1.39
CA ASP A 184 22.67 -7.76 -2.02
C ASP A 184 22.12 -9.14 -1.64
N LYS A 185 21.71 -9.32 -0.38
CA LYS A 185 21.01 -10.52 0.07
C LYS A 185 19.72 -10.78 -0.71
N ALA A 186 18.91 -9.74 -0.90
CA ALA A 186 17.67 -9.84 -1.66
C ALA A 186 17.93 -10.13 -3.15
N VAL A 187 18.94 -9.49 -3.76
CA VAL A 187 19.34 -9.77 -5.14
C VAL A 187 19.78 -11.21 -5.29
N ALA A 188 20.65 -11.71 -4.41
CA ALA A 188 21.11 -13.09 -4.44
C ALA A 188 19.94 -14.09 -4.36
N PHE A 189 19.02 -13.85 -3.42
CA PHE A 189 17.79 -14.64 -3.29
C PHE A 189 16.98 -14.64 -4.59
N LEU A 190 16.70 -13.48 -5.17
CA LEU A 190 15.90 -13.36 -6.40
C LEU A 190 16.60 -13.96 -7.62
N VAL A 191 17.93 -13.80 -7.78
CA VAL A 191 18.69 -14.43 -8.87
C VAL A 191 18.50 -15.94 -8.82
N GLU A 192 18.58 -16.55 -7.64
CA GLU A 192 18.50 -18.01 -7.49
C GLU A 192 17.08 -18.55 -7.62
N ASN A 193 16.09 -17.84 -7.08
CA ASN A 193 14.75 -18.39 -6.88
C ASN A 193 13.73 -17.95 -7.93
N LEU A 194 13.90 -16.79 -8.59
CA LEU A 194 12.99 -16.40 -9.67
C LEU A 194 13.02 -17.45 -10.78
N ASP A 195 11.84 -17.99 -11.08
CA ASP A 195 11.60 -19.02 -12.07
C ASP A 195 11.37 -18.37 -13.44
N TRP A 196 12.37 -18.46 -14.31
CA TRP A 196 12.35 -17.84 -15.63
C TRP A 196 11.55 -18.65 -16.65
N GLU A 197 11.22 -19.91 -16.34
CA GLU A 197 10.40 -20.78 -17.15
C GLU A 197 8.92 -20.67 -16.75
N ASN A 198 8.65 -20.51 -15.44
CA ASN A 198 7.32 -20.29 -14.89
C ASN A 198 7.24 -19.01 -14.05
N LYS A 199 7.02 -17.89 -14.75
CA LYS A 199 6.92 -16.55 -14.15
C LYS A 199 5.75 -16.38 -13.16
N GLU A 200 4.78 -17.30 -13.16
CA GLU A 200 3.60 -17.24 -12.27
C GLU A 200 3.86 -17.83 -10.88
N LYS A 201 4.93 -18.61 -10.70
CA LYS A 201 5.21 -19.35 -9.46
C LYS A 201 5.52 -18.46 -8.25
N TYR A 202 6.05 -17.25 -8.47
CA TYR A 202 6.42 -16.32 -7.40
C TYR A 202 5.24 -15.50 -6.83
N LEU A 203 4.05 -15.60 -7.43
CA LEU A 203 2.91 -14.68 -7.25
C LEU A 203 1.99 -14.96 -6.04
N LYS A 204 2.53 -15.38 -4.88
CA LYS A 204 1.67 -15.83 -3.76
C LYS A 204 2.11 -15.36 -2.38
N LEU A 205 2.83 -14.25 -2.28
CA LEU A 205 3.07 -13.67 -0.96
C LEU A 205 1.78 -13.04 -0.43
N ASP A 206 1.35 -13.47 0.75
CA ASP A 206 0.14 -13.00 1.45
C ASP A 206 0.37 -11.62 2.10
N ILE A 207 0.72 -10.64 1.28
CA ILE A 207 1.11 -9.29 1.66
C ILE A 207 0.16 -8.28 1.02
N CYS A 208 -0.23 -7.27 1.78
CA CYS A 208 -1.06 -6.18 1.31
C CYS A 208 -0.54 -4.83 1.80
N ASN A 209 -0.29 -3.88 0.89
CA ASN A 209 -0.06 -2.50 1.28
C ASN A 209 -1.39 -1.75 1.36
N LEU A 210 -1.58 -0.96 2.41
CA LEU A 210 -2.74 -0.08 2.60
C LEU A 210 -2.24 1.36 2.74
N GLU A 211 -2.83 2.31 2.03
CA GLU A 211 -2.51 3.73 2.13
C GLU A 211 -3.62 4.46 2.88
N LEU A 212 -3.32 5.13 4.00
CA LEU A 212 -4.34 5.90 4.73
C LEU A 212 -4.93 7.03 3.88
N VAL A 213 -4.06 7.67 3.10
CA VAL A 213 -4.37 8.74 2.16
C VAL A 213 -3.91 8.28 0.77
N PRO A 214 -4.81 7.89 -0.13
CA PRO A 214 -4.45 7.18 -1.36
C PRO A 214 -3.87 8.08 -2.46
N PHE A 215 -3.50 9.33 -2.16
CA PHE A 215 -3.09 10.33 -3.15
C PHE A 215 -1.59 10.59 -3.11
N ALA A 216 -1.02 10.71 -4.31
CA ALA A 216 0.40 10.89 -4.51
C ALA A 216 0.93 12.20 -3.92
N SER A 217 2.07 12.17 -3.23
CA SER A 217 2.80 13.38 -2.86
C SER A 217 4.31 13.15 -2.76
N LEU A 218 5.10 14.24 -2.76
CA LEU A 218 6.54 14.11 -2.52
C LEU A 218 6.81 13.74 -1.06
N ASN A 219 6.12 14.39 -0.13
CA ASN A 219 6.23 14.12 1.31
C ASN A 219 4.84 14.06 1.95
N LYS A 220 4.75 13.35 3.08
CA LYS A 220 3.58 13.31 3.95
C LYS A 220 2.98 14.70 4.22
N LYS A 221 3.81 15.71 4.51
CA LYS A 221 3.34 17.08 4.84
C LYS A 221 2.65 17.81 3.67
N ASP A 222 2.86 17.35 2.44
CA ASP A 222 2.31 17.98 1.23
C ASP A 222 0.83 17.61 1.02
N ILE A 223 0.31 16.67 1.81
CA ILE A 223 -1.11 16.31 1.87
C ILE A 223 -1.55 16.07 3.31
N LYS A 224 -2.57 16.79 3.78
CA LYS A 224 -3.05 16.63 5.17
C LYS A 224 -4.20 15.63 5.21
N LEU A 225 -4.27 14.88 6.31
CA LEU A 225 -5.38 13.97 6.59
C LEU A 225 -6.74 14.70 6.58
N SER A 226 -6.78 15.94 7.09
CA SER A 226 -7.96 16.80 7.12
C SER A 226 -8.47 17.22 5.73
N ASP A 227 -7.65 17.07 4.69
CA ASP A 227 -8.02 17.44 3.33
C ASP A 227 -8.70 16.30 2.56
N VAL A 228 -8.80 15.12 3.18
CA VAL A 228 -9.28 13.88 2.58
C VAL A 228 -10.62 13.51 3.19
N ASP A 229 -11.59 13.18 2.34
CA ASP A 229 -12.90 12.67 2.77
C ASP A 229 -12.71 11.40 3.61
N GLU A 230 -13.39 11.34 4.76
CA GLU A 230 -13.23 10.23 5.69
C GLU A 230 -13.58 8.87 5.11
N LYS A 231 -14.40 8.81 4.07
CA LYS A 231 -14.73 7.57 3.37
C LYS A 231 -13.48 6.87 2.83
N PHE A 232 -12.43 7.62 2.45
CA PHE A 232 -11.17 7.02 2.03
C PHE A 232 -10.48 6.31 3.19
N THR A 233 -10.26 6.99 4.31
CA THR A 233 -9.60 6.36 5.47
C THR A 233 -10.45 5.24 6.08
N ASN A 234 -11.78 5.39 6.07
CA ASN A 234 -12.72 4.42 6.62
C ASN A 234 -12.63 3.10 5.88
N PHE A 235 -12.36 3.12 4.58
CA PHE A 235 -12.15 1.91 3.80
C PHE A 235 -10.96 1.09 4.31
N THR A 236 -9.77 1.68 4.43
CA THR A 236 -8.60 0.94 4.90
C THR A 236 -8.69 0.56 6.37
N VAL A 237 -9.33 1.39 7.21
CA VAL A 237 -9.62 1.01 8.61
C VAL A 237 -10.59 -0.18 8.66
N SER A 238 -11.63 -0.19 7.81
CA SER A 238 -12.58 -1.30 7.75
C SER A 238 -11.92 -2.61 7.33
N ILE A 239 -10.92 -2.57 6.43
CA ILE A 239 -10.11 -3.73 6.05
C ILE A 239 -9.40 -4.31 7.29
N ILE A 240 -8.70 -3.46 8.05
CA ILE A 240 -7.95 -3.88 9.26
C ILE A 240 -8.89 -4.56 10.26
N LEU A 241 -10.00 -3.88 10.59
CA LEU A 241 -10.96 -4.39 11.56
C LEU A 241 -11.65 -5.66 11.06
N LYS A 242 -11.93 -5.77 9.76
CA LYS A 242 -12.56 -6.97 9.21
C LYS A 242 -11.63 -8.17 9.27
N ARG A 243 -10.35 -8.00 8.96
CA ARG A 243 -9.36 -9.07 9.07
C ARG A 243 -9.22 -9.57 10.50
N ILE A 244 -9.16 -8.66 11.47
CA ILE A 244 -9.14 -9.03 12.89
C ILE A 244 -10.46 -9.72 13.29
N SER A 245 -11.61 -9.20 12.87
CA SER A 245 -12.92 -9.82 13.10
C SER A 245 -13.00 -11.25 12.56
N ASN A 246 -12.53 -11.47 11.33
CA ASN A 246 -12.52 -12.79 10.70
C ASN A 246 -11.63 -13.77 11.47
N TYR A 247 -10.44 -13.35 11.89
CA TYR A 247 -9.57 -14.17 12.75
C TYR A 247 -10.23 -14.49 14.10
N LEU A 248 -10.87 -13.52 14.75
CA LEU A 248 -11.57 -13.73 16.02
C LEU A 248 -12.77 -14.69 15.89
N LYS A 249 -13.46 -14.70 14.74
CA LYS A 249 -14.58 -15.60 14.44
C LYS A 249 -14.12 -17.01 14.12
N ASN A 250 -13.14 -17.14 13.22
CA ASN A 250 -12.86 -18.39 12.51
C ASN A 250 -11.50 -19.01 12.91
N GLY A 251 -10.65 -18.28 13.64
CA GLY A 251 -9.25 -18.65 13.83
C GLY A 251 -8.43 -18.48 12.55
N GLY A 252 -7.42 -19.35 12.37
CA GLY A 252 -6.51 -19.33 11.23
C GLY A 252 -5.23 -18.53 11.51
N GLU A 253 -4.62 -18.01 10.45
CA GLU A 253 -3.41 -17.19 10.56
C GLU A 253 -3.74 -15.80 11.08
N LYS A 254 -2.98 -15.37 12.08
CA LYS A 254 -3.19 -14.09 12.74
C LYS A 254 -2.72 -12.95 11.81
N PRO A 255 -3.58 -11.97 11.49
CA PRO A 255 -3.16 -10.85 10.65
C PRO A 255 -2.20 -9.92 11.43
N VAL A 256 -1.21 -9.40 10.71
CA VAL A 256 -0.14 -8.54 11.22
C VAL A 256 -0.20 -7.20 10.49
N PHE A 257 -0.28 -6.09 11.22
CA PHE A 257 -0.31 -4.75 10.64
C PHE A 257 0.90 -3.95 11.08
N VAL A 258 1.66 -3.40 10.13
CA VAL A 258 2.84 -2.58 10.40
C VAL A 258 2.61 -1.16 9.91
N PHE A 259 2.50 -0.23 10.86
CA PHE A 259 2.18 1.16 10.57
C PHE A 259 3.42 2.01 10.32
N ARG A 260 3.44 2.71 9.18
CA ARG A 260 4.12 4.01 9.07
C ARG A 260 3.10 5.10 9.41
N SER A 261 3.51 6.08 10.22
CA SER A 261 2.60 7.12 10.74
C SER A 261 1.54 6.56 11.69
N ARG A 262 1.98 5.82 12.72
CA ARG A 262 1.13 5.17 13.72
C ARG A 262 0.08 6.11 14.32
N ASN A 263 0.46 7.35 14.65
CA ASN A 263 -0.45 8.29 15.29
C ASN A 263 -1.68 8.58 14.44
N GLU A 264 -1.49 8.89 13.14
CA GLU A 264 -2.60 9.14 12.22
C GLU A 264 -3.46 7.90 11.99
N TRP A 265 -2.85 6.71 11.88
CA TRP A 265 -3.62 5.47 11.79
C TRP A 265 -4.45 5.21 13.04
N PHE A 266 -3.86 5.37 14.22
CA PHE A 266 -4.54 5.11 15.48
C PHE A 266 -5.66 6.12 15.73
N GLU A 267 -5.46 7.40 15.39
CA GLU A 267 -6.50 8.41 15.40
C GLU A 267 -7.71 7.97 14.55
N ARG A 268 -7.49 7.54 13.31
CA ARG A 268 -8.58 7.13 12.41
C ARG A 268 -9.26 5.82 12.82
N ILE A 269 -8.49 4.85 13.33
CA ILE A 269 -9.06 3.61 13.85
C ILE A 269 -9.92 3.90 15.11
N ASN A 270 -9.45 4.74 16.03
CA ASN A 270 -10.23 5.15 17.21
C ASN A 270 -11.54 5.85 16.81
N ILE A 271 -11.47 6.83 15.90
CA ILE A 271 -12.65 7.56 15.40
C ILE A 271 -13.66 6.60 14.76
N PHE A 272 -13.19 5.72 13.88
CA PHE A 272 -14.04 4.72 13.21
C PHE A 272 -14.68 3.77 14.21
N ILE A 273 -13.91 3.26 15.19
CA ILE A 273 -14.46 2.34 16.20
C ILE A 273 -15.56 3.02 17.01
N ASN A 274 -15.33 4.27 17.44
CA ASN A 274 -16.30 5.01 18.23
C ASN A 274 -17.62 5.19 17.51
N SER A 275 -17.58 5.57 16.23
CA SER A 275 -18.77 5.81 15.43
C SER A 275 -19.47 4.52 15.01
N GLU A 276 -18.73 3.54 14.47
CA GLU A 276 -19.29 2.30 13.93
C GLU A 276 -19.87 1.40 15.03
N PHE A 277 -19.24 1.34 16.20
CA PHE A 277 -19.63 0.45 17.29
C PHE A 277 -20.40 1.14 18.42
N GLY A 278 -20.71 2.44 18.28
CA GLY A 278 -21.45 3.23 19.26
C GLY A 278 -20.80 3.19 20.65
N MET A 279 -19.50 3.49 20.73
CA MET A 279 -18.77 3.48 21.98
C MET A 279 -19.20 4.67 22.85
N LYS A 280 -19.41 4.45 24.15
CA LYS A 280 -19.81 5.51 25.08
C LYS A 280 -18.67 6.45 25.44
N GLU A 281 -17.46 5.91 25.46
CA GLU A 281 -16.22 6.61 25.74
C GLU A 281 -15.31 6.49 24.53
N THR A 282 -14.36 7.42 24.41
CA THR A 282 -13.34 7.40 23.36
C THR A 282 -12.54 6.11 23.45
N PHE A 283 -12.64 5.28 22.42
CA PHE A 283 -11.82 4.08 22.29
C PHE A 283 -10.33 4.46 22.24
N ASP A 284 -9.52 3.67 22.94
CA ASP A 284 -8.07 3.83 22.99
C ASP A 284 -7.39 2.52 22.61
N ILE A 285 -6.92 2.46 21.37
CA ILE A 285 -6.17 1.31 20.84
C ILE A 285 -4.97 0.96 21.72
N GLU A 286 -4.25 1.95 22.26
CA GLU A 286 -2.99 1.69 23.00
C GLU A 286 -3.24 0.85 24.26
N ASN A 287 -4.43 0.97 24.84
CA ASN A 287 -4.87 0.24 26.03
C ASN A 287 -5.90 -0.86 25.73
N SER A 288 -6.00 -1.30 24.47
CA SER A 288 -6.94 -2.35 24.03
C SER A 288 -6.24 -3.62 23.57
N GLU A 289 -6.98 -4.73 23.51
CA GLU A 289 -6.49 -6.00 22.95
C GLU A 289 -6.14 -5.91 21.45
N LEU A 290 -6.54 -4.85 20.74
CA LEU A 290 -6.13 -4.67 19.34
C LEU A 290 -4.62 -4.43 19.20
N ILE A 291 -3.95 -3.94 20.24
CA ILE A 291 -2.52 -3.65 20.19
C ILE A 291 -1.68 -4.89 19.86
N ASP A 292 -2.20 -6.09 20.12
CA ASP A 292 -1.52 -7.35 19.83
C ASP A 292 -1.37 -7.67 18.35
N TYR A 293 -2.14 -7.02 17.48
CA TYR A 293 -2.07 -7.16 16.02
C TYR A 293 -1.16 -6.11 15.38
N PHE A 294 -0.72 -5.12 16.16
CA PHE A 294 -0.17 -3.86 15.64
C PHE A 294 1.32 -3.71 15.94
N TYR A 295 2.06 -3.43 14.87
CA TYR A 295 3.47 -3.12 14.85
C TYR A 295 3.69 -1.74 14.22
N GLU A 296 4.83 -1.13 14.44
CA GLU A 296 5.21 0.14 13.82
C GLU A 296 6.65 0.14 13.36
N PHE A 297 6.94 0.93 12.33
CA PHE A 297 8.32 1.18 11.93
C PHE A 297 8.99 2.14 12.94
N SER A 298 10.23 1.85 13.31
CA SER A 298 11.05 2.68 14.19
C SER A 298 11.37 4.06 13.62
N SER A 299 11.26 4.23 12.30
CA SER A 299 11.48 5.50 11.60
C SER A 299 10.76 5.54 10.25
N GLN A 300 10.69 6.72 9.63
CA GLN A 300 10.05 6.91 8.32
C GLN A 300 10.76 6.19 7.17
N ASN A 301 12.06 5.88 7.30
CA ASN A 301 12.87 5.25 6.25
C ASN A 301 13.30 3.82 6.59
N ALA A 302 12.79 3.27 7.70
CA ALA A 302 13.14 1.94 8.18
C ALA A 302 12.76 0.82 7.19
N VAL A 303 13.64 -0.17 7.04
CA VAL A 303 13.38 -1.43 6.33
C VAL A 303 12.55 -2.36 7.22
N LEU A 304 11.71 -3.21 6.64
CA LEU A 304 10.95 -4.22 7.39
C LEU A 304 11.90 -5.31 7.90
N SER A 305 12.33 -5.14 9.16
CA SER A 305 13.44 -5.87 9.77
C SER A 305 13.23 -5.93 11.27
N ARG A 306 13.80 -6.96 11.92
CA ARG A 306 13.65 -7.14 13.37
C ARG A 306 14.04 -5.89 14.18
N ASN A 307 15.13 -5.24 13.77
CA ASN A 307 15.67 -4.08 14.49
C ASN A 307 14.89 -2.79 14.26
N ASN A 308 14.07 -2.73 13.21
CA ASN A 308 13.33 -1.53 12.84
C ASN A 308 11.81 -1.66 12.99
N ILE A 309 11.32 -2.77 13.53
CA ILE A 309 9.91 -2.96 13.85
C ILE A 309 9.75 -2.95 15.36
N LEU A 310 8.76 -2.22 15.83
CA LEU A 310 8.38 -2.15 17.24
C LEU A 310 6.97 -2.71 17.40
N LYS A 311 6.69 -3.32 18.54
CA LYS A 311 5.34 -3.69 19.00
C LYS A 311 5.07 -2.97 20.29
N ALA A 312 4.00 -2.20 20.39
CA ALA A 312 3.73 -1.36 21.56
C ALA A 312 4.99 -0.58 22.04
N ARG A 313 5.72 0.05 21.10
CA ARG A 313 6.98 0.79 21.31
C ARG A 313 8.19 -0.03 21.83
N ARG A 314 8.08 -1.35 22.02
CA ARG A 314 9.22 -2.23 22.32
C ARG A 314 9.77 -2.89 21.06
N LYS A 315 11.07 -3.23 21.06
CA LYS A 315 11.65 -4.08 20.02
C LYS A 315 11.02 -5.48 20.04
N ILE A 316 10.89 -6.07 18.87
CA ILE A 316 10.39 -7.45 18.72
C ILE A 316 11.52 -8.46 18.93
N ARG A 317 11.16 -9.64 19.45
CA ARG A 317 12.11 -10.74 19.66
C ARG A 317 12.37 -11.50 18.35
N GLU A 318 13.40 -12.35 18.32
CA GLU A 318 13.73 -13.13 17.11
C GLU A 318 12.67 -14.19 16.81
N ASP A 319 12.14 -14.86 17.84
CA ASP A 319 11.02 -15.80 17.71
C ASP A 319 9.79 -15.12 17.09
N GLU A 320 9.43 -13.92 17.58
CA GLU A 320 8.32 -13.11 17.08
C GLU A 320 8.56 -12.67 15.62
N PHE A 321 9.78 -12.25 15.27
CA PHE A 321 10.09 -11.90 13.88
C PHE A 321 10.03 -13.12 12.94
N ASN A 322 10.51 -14.27 13.40
CA ASN A 322 10.51 -15.50 12.62
C ASN A 322 9.08 -16.03 12.38
N SER A 323 8.21 -15.96 13.39
CA SER A 323 6.82 -16.47 13.31
C SER A 323 5.91 -15.55 12.51
N ASP A 324 6.03 -14.23 12.70
CA ASP A 324 5.03 -13.27 12.20
C ASP A 324 5.43 -12.65 10.85
N PHE A 325 6.71 -12.68 10.48
CA PHE A 325 7.20 -12.02 9.26
C PHE A 325 7.91 -12.99 8.31
N LEU A 326 8.91 -13.74 8.78
CA LEU A 326 9.71 -14.59 7.90
C LEU A 326 9.00 -15.85 7.45
N SER A 327 8.05 -16.36 8.24
CA SER A 327 7.19 -17.50 7.86
C SER A 327 6.44 -17.26 6.55
N LEU A 328 6.11 -16.01 6.23
CA LEU A 328 5.37 -15.59 5.04
C LEU A 328 6.19 -15.68 3.74
N PHE A 329 7.50 -15.84 3.85
CA PHE A 329 8.44 -15.86 2.73
C PHE A 329 9.11 -17.23 2.56
N LYS A 330 8.53 -18.29 3.14
CA LYS A 330 9.05 -19.66 3.10
C LYS A 330 8.53 -20.47 1.92
#